data_AF-A0A6G7WIY0-F1
#
_entry.id   AF-A0A6G7WIY0-F1
#
_cell.length_a   1.000
_cell.length_b   1.000
_cell.length_c   1.000
_cell.angle_alpha   90.00
_cell.angle_beta   90.00
_cell.angle_gamma   90.00
#
_symmetry.space_group_name_H-M   'P 1'
#
loop_
_entity.id
_entity.type
_entity.pdbx_description
1 polymer ?
#
loop_
_entity_poly.entity_id
_entity_poly.type
_entity_poly.pdbx_seq_one_letter_code
_entity_poly.pdbx_strand_id
1 'polypeptide(L)'
;MRNKIKQLLNKEEGFTLVELLAVLAILALIVGIAVPMIGNVVSNSQTKADAAQSELIVNAAQLQAVEAGTKFDASKAIDIDPLVNAGYLESDPELKGKTLTVTTGTDGKKVYTLSTTPPK
;
A
#
# COMPACT_ATOMS: atom_id res chain seq x y z
N MET A 1 -2.38 4.27 -63.18
CA MET A 1 -2.57 4.76 -61.79
C MET A 1 -1.62 4.14 -60.74
N ARG A 2 -0.87 3.07 -61.03
CA ARG A 2 0.02 2.38 -60.07
C ARG A 2 1.26 3.17 -59.59
N ASN A 3 1.67 4.21 -60.33
CA ASN A 3 2.91 4.95 -60.03
C ASN A 3 2.79 5.96 -58.87
N LYS A 4 1.57 6.42 -58.54
CA LYS A 4 1.36 7.36 -57.43
C LYS A 4 1.51 6.70 -56.05
N ILE A 5 1.19 5.41 -55.93
CA ILE A 5 1.29 4.67 -54.67
C ILE A 5 2.75 4.46 -54.26
N LYS A 6 3.64 4.17 -55.22
CA LYS A 6 5.10 4.05 -54.96
C LYS A 6 5.74 5.36 -54.51
N GLN A 7 5.23 6.52 -54.94
CA GLN A 7 5.75 7.83 -54.51
C GLN A 7 5.30 8.23 -53.10
N LEU A 8 4.22 7.66 -52.58
CA LEU A 8 3.75 7.91 -51.21
C LEU A 8 4.51 7.05 -50.18
N LEU A 9 4.94 5.84 -50.56
CA LEU A 9 5.73 4.94 -49.72
C LEU A 9 7.20 5.36 -49.60
N ASN A 10 7.73 6.12 -50.56
CA ASN A 10 9.11 6.62 -50.54
C ASN A 10 9.24 8.03 -49.92
N LYS A 11 8.21 8.48 -49.19
CA LYS A 11 8.15 9.78 -48.51
C LYS A 11 8.26 9.63 -46.98
N GLU A 12 9.10 8.70 -46.53
CA GLU A 12 9.47 8.62 -45.12
C GLU A 12 10.62 9.59 -44.88
N GLU A 13 10.28 10.84 -44.53
CA GLU A 13 11.25 11.75 -43.93
C GLU A 13 11.64 11.17 -42.57
N GLY A 14 12.87 10.67 -42.48
CA GLY A 14 13.39 10.03 -41.27
C GLY A 14 13.61 11.05 -40.15
N PHE A 15 13.29 10.66 -38.92
CA PHE A 15 13.56 11.42 -37.71
C PHE A 15 15.08 11.59 -37.53
N THR A 16 15.53 12.79 -37.16
CA THR A 16 16.96 13.02 -36.91
C THR A 16 17.36 12.51 -35.52
N LEU A 17 18.61 12.06 -35.37
CA LEU A 17 19.13 11.67 -34.05
C LEU A 17 19.12 12.84 -33.05
N VAL A 18 19.22 14.08 -33.54
CA VAL A 18 19.20 15.29 -32.71
C VAL A 18 17.82 15.51 -32.10
N GLU A 19 16.74 15.27 -32.84
CA GLU A 19 15.38 15.37 -32.31
C GLU A 19 15.11 14.30 -31.25
N LEU A 20 15.60 13.07 -31.48
CA LEU A 20 15.48 12.01 -30.48
C LEU A 20 16.29 12.33 -29.21
N LEU A 21 17.48 12.92 -29.36
CA LEU A 21 18.33 13.33 -28.24
C LEU A 21 17.67 14.42 -27.38
N ALA A 22 17.04 15.41 -28.02
CA ALA A 22 16.33 16.48 -27.31
C ALA A 22 15.17 15.95 -26.46
N VAL A 23 14.42 14.96 -26.96
CA VAL A 23 13.33 14.31 -26.22
C VAL A 23 13.87 13.55 -25.01
N LEU A 24 14.95 12.78 -25.17
CA LEU A 24 15.58 12.05 -24.07
C LEU A 24 16.10 12.99 -22.98
N ALA A 25 16.65 14.14 -23.35
CA ALA A 25 17.11 15.14 -22.39
C ALA A 25 15.96 15.67 -21.52
N ILE A 26 14.80 15.96 -22.12
CA ILE A 26 13.61 16.40 -21.38
C ILE A 26 13.05 15.27 -20.51
N LEU A 27 12.98 14.03 -21.01
CA LEU A 27 12.54 12.87 -20.24
C LEU A 27 13.45 12.60 -19.03
N ALA A 28 14.77 12.74 -19.18
CA ALA A 28 15.72 12.58 -18.07
C ALA A 28 15.46 13.60 -16.95
N LEU A 29 15.15 14.85 -17.30
CA LEU A 29 14.82 15.89 -16.32
C LEU A 29 13.51 15.60 -15.59
N ILE A 30 12.47 15.15 -16.30
CA ILE A 30 11.18 14.78 -15.69
C ILE A 30 11.33 13.56 -14.77
N VAL A 31 12.01 12.52 -15.23
CA VAL A 31 12.23 11.28 -14.44
C VAL A 31 13.02 11.58 -13.16
N GLY A 32 14.02 12.47 -13.23
CA GLY A 32 14.82 12.87 -12.08
C GLY A 32 14.02 13.43 -10.90
N ILE A 33 12.94 14.19 -11.17
CA ILE A 33 12.05 14.71 -10.12
C ILE A 33 10.89 13.76 -9.79
N ALA A 34 10.38 13.01 -10.77
CA ALA A 34 9.17 12.21 -10.62
C ALA A 34 9.37 10.95 -9.76
N VAL A 35 10.51 10.26 -9.91
CA VAL A 35 10.79 9.01 -9.18
C VAL A 35 10.78 9.17 -7.65
N PRO A 36 11.51 10.13 -7.04
CA PRO A 36 11.50 10.27 -5.58
C PRO A 36 10.12 10.68 -5.04
N MET A 37 9.35 11.48 -5.79
CA MET A 37 7.99 11.86 -5.42
C MET A 37 7.05 10.65 -5.33
N ILE A 38 7.09 9.75 -6.32
CA ILE A 38 6.24 8.55 -6.34
C ILE A 38 6.58 7.64 -5.16
N GLY A 39 7.86 7.45 -4.84
CA GLY A 39 8.29 6.64 -3.70
C GLY A 39 7.70 7.12 -2.37
N ASN A 40 7.74 8.43 -2.10
CA ASN A 40 7.18 9.02 -0.88
C ASN A 40 5.64 8.93 -0.82
N VAL A 41 4.95 9.04 -1.97
CA VAL A 41 3.49 8.88 -2.00
C VAL A 41 3.09 7.44 -1.71
N VAL A 42 3.80 6.47 -2.29
CA VAL A 42 3.54 5.04 -2.06
C VAL A 42 3.80 4.66 -0.61
N SER A 43 4.93 5.06 -0.02
CA SER A 43 5.25 4.73 1.38
C SER A 43 4.24 5.34 2.37
N ASN A 44 3.82 6.59 2.13
CA ASN A 44 2.78 7.24 2.93
C ASN A 44 1.42 6.55 2.77
N SER A 45 1.09 6.05 1.56
CA SER A 45 -0.16 5.34 1.31
C SER A 45 -0.18 3.99 2.00
N GLN A 46 0.93 3.24 1.96
CA GLN A 46 1.09 1.99 2.71
C GLN A 46 0.95 2.23 4.22
N THR A 47 1.67 3.22 4.77
CA THR A 47 1.58 3.57 6.21
C THR A 47 0.14 3.92 6.62
N LYS A 48 -0.61 4.63 5.77
CA LYS A 48 -2.02 4.95 6.02
C LYS A 48 -2.92 3.72 5.94
N ALA A 49 -2.68 2.83 4.98
CA ALA A 49 -3.41 1.58 4.84
C ALA A 49 -3.20 0.69 6.07
N ASP A 50 -1.95 0.52 6.52
CA ASP A 50 -1.61 -0.26 7.71
C ASP A 50 -2.26 0.30 8.98
N ALA A 51 -2.28 1.62 9.12
CA ALA A 51 -2.94 2.30 10.24
C ALA A 51 -4.46 2.06 10.22
N ALA A 52 -5.11 2.19 9.06
CA ALA A 52 -6.54 1.93 8.91
C ALA A 52 -6.88 0.46 9.18
N GLN A 53 -6.07 -0.47 8.67
CA GLN A 53 -6.22 -1.91 8.92
C GLN A 53 -6.08 -2.25 10.40
N SER A 54 -5.12 -1.65 11.09
CA SER A 54 -4.95 -1.82 12.53
C SER A 54 -6.15 -1.27 13.33
N GLU A 55 -6.73 -0.15 12.90
CA GLU A 55 -7.93 0.41 13.50
C GLU A 55 -9.15 -0.52 13.30
N LEU A 56 -9.29 -1.14 12.12
CA LEU A 56 -10.33 -2.15 11.87
C LEU A 56 -10.19 -3.35 12.82
N ILE A 57 -8.97 -3.86 13.03
CA ILE A 57 -8.72 -4.97 13.97
C ILE A 57 -9.10 -4.56 15.40
N VAL A 58 -8.71 -3.35 15.84
CA VAL A 58 -9.06 -2.84 17.17
C VAL A 58 -10.58 -2.69 17.34
N ASN A 59 -11.28 -2.21 16.32
CA ASN A 59 -12.74 -2.08 16.35
C ASN A 59 -13.42 -3.45 16.39
N ALA A 60 -12.92 -4.43 15.62
CA ALA A 60 -13.41 -5.81 15.65
C ALA A 60 -13.24 -6.44 17.05
N ALA A 61 -12.07 -6.23 17.68
CA ALA A 61 -11.81 -6.71 19.03
C ALA A 61 -12.67 -6.03 20.10
N GLN A 62 -12.92 -4.72 19.96
CA GLN A 62 -13.85 -4.01 20.83
C GLN A 62 -15.27 -4.55 20.69
N LEU A 63 -15.73 -4.79 19.46
CA LEU A 63 -17.07 -5.34 19.19
C LEU A 63 -17.23 -6.73 19.82
N GLN A 64 -16.25 -7.61 19.60
CA GLN A 64 -16.21 -8.93 20.25
C GLN A 64 -16.28 -8.81 21.78
N ALA A 65 -15.50 -7.90 22.38
CA ALA A 65 -15.47 -7.73 23.82
C ALA A 65 -16.83 -7.27 24.36
N VAL A 66 -17.48 -6.32 23.70
CA VAL A 66 -18.82 -5.82 24.05
C VAL A 66 -19.85 -6.94 23.97
N GLU A 67 -19.86 -7.73 22.90
CA GLU A 67 -20.80 -8.85 22.75
C GLU A 67 -20.56 -9.97 23.77
N ALA A 68 -19.29 -10.24 24.09
CA ALA A 68 -18.92 -11.21 25.12
C ALA A 68 -19.12 -10.69 26.56
N GLY A 69 -19.51 -9.43 26.74
CA GLY A 69 -19.63 -8.80 28.07
C GLY A 69 -18.28 -8.64 28.80
N THR A 70 -17.18 -8.67 28.06
CA THR A 70 -15.81 -8.53 28.59
C THR A 70 -15.28 -7.12 28.36
N LYS A 71 -14.31 -6.68 29.16
CA LYS A 71 -13.66 -5.39 28.96
C LYS A 71 -12.59 -5.52 27.88
N PHE A 72 -12.66 -4.67 26.86
CA PHE A 72 -11.57 -4.47 25.92
C PHE A 72 -10.40 -3.76 26.61
N ASP A 73 -9.20 -4.33 26.49
CA ASP A 73 -7.96 -3.76 27.02
C ASP A 73 -6.98 -3.56 25.86
N ALA A 74 -6.82 -2.29 25.45
CA ALA A 74 -5.95 -1.92 24.34
C ALA A 74 -4.46 -2.19 24.62
N SER A 75 -4.08 -2.44 25.87
CA SER A 75 -2.70 -2.78 26.24
C SER A 75 -2.37 -4.27 26.09
N LYS A 76 -3.37 -5.12 25.84
CA LYS A 76 -3.17 -6.54 25.57
C LYS A 76 -3.02 -6.79 24.08
N ALA A 77 -2.26 -7.85 23.76
CA ALA A 77 -2.19 -8.35 22.39
C ALA A 77 -3.58 -8.84 21.94
N ILE A 78 -3.98 -8.41 20.75
CA ILE A 78 -5.21 -8.81 20.09
C ILE A 78 -4.85 -9.94 19.13
N ASP A 79 -5.41 -11.13 19.39
CA ASP A 79 -5.28 -12.27 18.49
C ASP A 79 -6.27 -12.11 17.33
N ILE A 80 -5.78 -12.19 16.10
CA ILE A 80 -6.58 -11.91 14.90
C ILE A 80 -7.40 -13.13 14.48
N ASP A 81 -6.88 -14.35 14.69
CA ASP A 81 -7.55 -15.57 14.22
C ASP A 81 -8.94 -15.77 14.87
N PRO A 82 -9.14 -15.55 16.18
CA PRO A 82 -10.47 -15.60 16.78
C PRO A 82 -11.45 -14.55 16.22
N LEU A 83 -10.96 -13.37 15.82
CA LEU A 83 -11.78 -12.31 15.24
C LEU A 83 -12.27 -12.69 13.84
N VAL A 84 -11.40 -13.29 13.04
CA VAL A 84 -11.74 -13.80 11.70
C VAL A 84 -12.71 -14.98 11.82
N ASN A 85 -12.43 -15.94 12.70
CA ASN A 85 -13.26 -17.13 12.86
C ASN A 85 -14.65 -16.81 13.43
N ALA A 86 -14.76 -15.79 14.29
CA ALA A 86 -16.04 -15.33 14.83
C ALA A 86 -16.77 -14.32 13.91
N GLY A 87 -16.18 -13.95 12.77
CA GLY A 87 -16.82 -13.10 11.76
C GLY A 87 -16.76 -11.59 12.05
N TYR A 88 -15.96 -11.15 13.02
CA TYR A 88 -15.78 -9.72 13.31
C TYR A 88 -14.79 -9.04 12.38
N LEU A 89 -13.94 -9.81 11.70
CA LEU A 89 -12.94 -9.31 10.76
C LEU A 89 -12.92 -10.18 9.50
N GLU A 90 -12.75 -9.55 8.33
CA GLU A 90 -12.61 -10.27 7.07
C GLU A 90 -11.27 -11.03 7.02
N SER A 91 -11.25 -12.18 6.34
CA SER A 91 -10.02 -12.97 6.24
C SER A 91 -9.04 -12.29 5.28
N ASP A 92 -7.91 -11.85 5.82
CA ASP A 92 -6.78 -11.37 5.04
C ASP A 92 -5.60 -12.35 5.20
N PRO A 93 -5.07 -12.94 4.11
CA PRO A 93 -3.88 -13.78 4.15
C PRO A 93 -2.68 -13.15 4.86
N GLU A 94 -2.52 -11.83 4.78
CA GLU A 94 -1.41 -11.09 5.41
C GLU A 94 -1.56 -11.01 6.93
N LEU A 95 -2.79 -11.18 7.45
CA LEU A 95 -3.09 -11.10 8.88
C LEU A 95 -3.16 -12.45 9.60
N LYS A 96 -3.22 -13.57 8.86
CA LYS A 96 -3.37 -14.91 9.45
C LYS A 96 -2.23 -15.25 10.42
N GLY A 97 -2.58 -15.73 11.62
CA GLY A 97 -1.62 -16.11 12.64
C GLY A 97 -0.80 -14.94 13.21
N LYS A 98 -1.25 -13.69 13.02
CA LYS A 98 -0.63 -12.51 13.63
C LYS A 98 -1.43 -12.02 14.84
N THR A 99 -0.72 -11.35 15.73
CA THR A 99 -1.28 -10.57 16.83
C THR A 99 -1.00 -9.10 16.61
N LEU A 100 -1.97 -8.27 16.96
CA LEU A 100 -1.82 -6.81 16.98
C LEU A 100 -1.55 -6.35 18.41
N THR A 101 -0.47 -5.59 18.61
CA THR A 101 -0.24 -4.87 19.88
C THR A 101 -0.31 -3.37 19.64
N VAL A 102 -0.95 -2.67 20.57
CA VAL A 102 -1.05 -1.22 20.55
C VAL A 102 -0.16 -0.68 21.67
N THR A 103 0.86 0.08 21.29
CA THR A 103 1.72 0.80 22.23
C THR A 103 1.52 2.30 22.06
N THR A 104 1.77 3.08 23.11
CA THR A 104 1.77 4.55 23.00
C THR A 104 3.21 5.00 22.86
N GLY A 105 3.54 5.61 21.73
CA GLY A 105 4.86 6.21 21.52
C GLY A 105 5.08 7.42 22.42
N THR A 106 6.33 7.86 22.54
CA THR A 106 6.74 9.03 23.34
C THR A 106 6.00 10.33 22.97
N ASP A 107 5.44 10.38 21.76
CA ASP A 107 4.71 11.53 21.22
C ASP A 107 3.19 11.47 21.50
N GLY A 108 2.73 10.52 22.31
CA GLY A 108 1.30 10.28 22.58
C GLY A 108 0.53 9.62 21.44
N LYS A 109 1.20 9.32 20.32
CA LYS A 109 0.61 8.60 19.17
C LYS A 109 0.53 7.10 19.45
N LYS A 110 -0.59 6.48 19.06
CA LYS A 110 -0.74 5.02 19.06
C LYS A 110 0.15 4.43 17.96
N VAL A 111 0.94 3.44 18.33
CA VAL A 111 1.80 2.65 17.45
C VAL A 111 1.24 1.24 17.41
N TYR A 112 0.87 0.81 16.21
CA TYR A 112 0.33 -0.50 15.93
C TYR A 112 1.44 -1.41 15.45
N THR A 113 1.65 -2.56 16.09
CA THR A 113 2.64 -3.53 15.63
C THR A 113 2.00 -4.91 15.46
N LEU A 114 2.12 -5.44 14.24
CA LEU A 114 1.71 -6.79 13.89
C LEU A 114 2.90 -7.73 14.10
N SER A 115 2.76 -8.64 15.06
CA SER A 115 3.76 -9.68 15.35
C SER A 115 3.20 -11.05 14.99
N THR A 116 4.06 -11.98 14.60
CA THR A 116 3.65 -13.39 14.50
C THR A 116 3.26 -13.90 15.88
N THR A 117 2.14 -14.59 15.98
CA THR A 117 1.68 -15.19 17.24
C THR A 117 2.79 -16.10 17.78
N PRO A 118 3.29 -15.89 19.00
CA PRO A 118 4.21 -16.82 19.63
C PRO A 118 3.54 -18.20 19.71
N PRO A 119 4.24 -19.31 19.44
CA PRO A 119 3.69 -20.63 19.69
C PRO A 119 3.29 -20.71 21.18
N LYS A 120 2.02 -21.06 21.42
CA LYS A 120 1.49 -21.35 22.76
C LYS A 120 2.26 -22.47 23.45
#